data_AF-A0A7V4KGZ8-F1
#
_entry.id   AF-A0A7V4KGZ8-F1
#
_cell.length_a   1.000
_cell.length_b   1.000
_cell.length_c   1.000
_cell.angle_alpha   90.00
_cell.angle_beta   90.00
_cell.angle_gamma   90.00
#
_symmetry.space_group_name_H-M   'P 1'
#
loop_
_entity.id
_entity.type
_entity.pdbx_description
1 polymer ?
#
loop_
_entity_poly.entity_id
_entity_poly.type
_entity_poly.pdbx_seq_one_letter_code
_entity_poly.pdbx_strand_id
1 'polypeptide(L)' 'MKYIKCPICGTENKVGTKYCRICFSRISNASYSKKLLKTEFFPRVAKHRNIFTIFFIILLLILLWYLLK' A
#
# COMPACT_ATOMS: atom_id res chain seq x y z
N MET A 1 16.43 -0.96 36.70
CA MET A 1 16.47 -0.30 35.37
C MET A 1 16.00 -1.30 34.31
N LYS A 2 15.16 -0.89 33.35
CA LYS A 2 14.60 -1.81 32.34
C LYS A 2 15.46 -1.78 31.07
N TYR A 3 15.76 -2.96 30.51
CA TYR A 3 16.58 -3.13 29.30
C TYR A 3 15.77 -3.84 28.20
N ILE A 4 16.14 -3.60 26.94
CA ILE A 4 15.59 -4.26 25.76
C ILE A 4 16.75 -4.78 24.88
N LYS A 5 16.63 -6.01 24.40
CA LYS A 5 17.61 -6.59 23.47
C LYS A 5 17.37 -6.07 22.06
N CYS A 6 18.45 -5.68 21.39
CA CYS A 6 18.41 -5.31 19.99
C CYS A 6 18.03 -6.54 19.13
N PRO A 7 17.03 -6.45 18.26
CA PRO A 7 16.63 -7.57 17.39
C PRO A 7 17.65 -7.89 16.29
N ILE A 8 18.62 -6.99 16.03
CA ILE A 8 19.62 -7.15 14.99
C ILE A 8 20.90 -7.81 15.52
N CYS A 9 21.41 -7.35 16.66
CA CYS A 9 22.71 -7.82 17.19
C CYS A 9 22.63 -8.41 18.60
N GLY A 10 21.44 -8.51 19.20
CA GLY A 10 21.24 -9.06 20.54
C GLY A 10 21.70 -8.18 21.71
N THR A 11 22.37 -7.06 21.43
CA THR A 11 22.89 -6.15 22.47
C THR A 11 21.78 -5.61 23.36
N GLU A 12 22.02 -5.57 24.66
CA GLU A 12 21.13 -4.92 25.63
C GLU A 12 21.26 -3.40 25.57
N ASN A 13 20.12 -2.73 25.39
CA ASN A 13 19.99 -1.28 25.35
C ASN A 13 19.00 -0.83 26.43
N LYS A 14 19.16 0.41 26.92
CA LYS A 14 18.24 0.97 27.92
C LYS A 14 16.86 1.20 27.28
N VAL A 15 15.79 0.87 27.99
CA VAL A 15 14.44 1.20 27.50
C VAL A 15 14.32 2.72 27.32
N GLY A 16 13.85 3.14 26.14
CA GLY A 16 13.75 4.55 25.72
C GLY A 16 14.80 4.98 24.70
N THR A 17 15.86 4.20 24.47
CA THR A 17 16.84 4.49 23.41
C THR A 17 16.23 4.27 22.03
N LYS A 18 16.39 5.25 21.12
CA LYS A 18 15.89 5.17 19.74
C LYS A 18 16.71 4.24 18.85
N TYR A 19 18.01 4.06 19.16
CA TYR A 19 18.97 3.29 18.37
C TYR A 19 19.82 2.40 19.26
N CYS A 20 20.34 1.30 18.70
CA CYS A 20 21.25 0.41 19.38
C CYS A 20 22.63 1.05 19.55
N ARG A 21 23.22 0.91 20.74
CA ARG A 21 24.56 1.42 21.06
C ARG A 21 25.71 0.74 20.32
N ILE A 22 25.48 -0.43 19.70
CA ILE A 22 26.51 -1.21 19.01
C ILE A 22 26.32 -1.18 17.50
N CYS A 23 25.17 -1.64 17.01
CA CYS A 23 24.93 -1.73 15.56
C CYS A 23 24.17 -0.53 14.98
N PHE A 24 23.79 0.45 15.83
CA PHE A 24 23.05 1.66 15.42
C PHE A 24 21.70 1.42 14.75
N SER A 25 21.20 0.17 14.72
CA SER A 25 19.85 -0.13 14.23
C SER A 25 18.78 0.50 15.13
N ARG A 26 17.67 0.93 14.54
CA ARG A 26 16.56 1.54 15.29
C ARG A 26 15.88 0.52 16.21
N ILE A 27 15.73 0.87 17.49
CA ILE A 27 15.04 0.06 18.50
C ILE A 27 13.61 0.60 18.58
N SER A 28 12.73 0.10 17.70
CA SER A 28 11.35 0.56 17.64
C SER A 28 10.54 0.03 18.82
N ASN A 29 10.48 0.81 19.90
CA ASN A 29 9.48 0.61 20.94
C ASN A 29 8.12 1.07 20.38
N ALA A 30 7.25 0.12 20.04
CA ALA A 30 5.83 0.29 19.74
C ALA A 30 5.44 1.53 18.92
N SER A 31 5.86 1.56 17.66
CA SER A 31 5.04 1.97 16.51
C SER A 31 5.93 1.81 15.29
N TYR A 32 5.96 0.58 14.78
CA TYR A 32 6.42 0.30 13.44
C TYR A 32 5.50 1.11 12.52
N SER A 33 5.90 2.34 12.21
CA SER A 33 5.37 3.06 11.07
C SER A 33 5.67 2.16 9.86
N LYS A 34 4.68 1.36 9.47
CA LYS A 34 4.62 0.64 8.18
C LYS A 34 4.61 1.69 7.06
N LYS A 35 5.65 2.51 6.96
CA LYS A 35 5.82 3.54 5.95
C LYS A 35 7.03 3.27 5.06
N LEU A 36 7.77 2.18 5.26
CA LEU A 36 8.94 1.82 4.43
C LEU A 36 8.92 0.36 3.95
N LEU A 37 7.75 -0.14 3.54
CA LEU A 37 7.66 -1.13 2.46
C LEU A 37 6.26 -1.11 1.80
N LYS A 38 5.76 0.07 1.44
CA LYS A 38 4.79 0.19 0.34
C LYS A 38 5.58 0.60 -0.89
N THR A 39 6.45 -0.28 -1.37
CA THR A 39 6.67 -0.34 -2.81
C THR A 39 5.39 -0.91 -3.39
N GLU A 40 4.34 -0.08 -3.40
CA GLU A 40 3.26 -0.27 -4.35
C GLU A 40 3.90 0.02 -5.70
N PHE A 41 4.50 -1.00 -6.29
CA PHE A 41 4.36 -1.17 -7.71
C PHE A 41 2.84 -1.28 -7.97
N PHE A 42 2.15 -0.14 -7.98
CA PHE A 42 0.82 -0.05 -8.54
C PHE A 42 1.02 -0.31 -10.03
N PRO A 43 0.59 -1.45 -10.60
CA PRO A 43 0.28 -1.42 -12.01
C PRO A 43 -0.69 -0.24 -12.19
N ARG A 44 -0.53 0.56 -13.25
CA ARG A 44 -1.59 1.47 -13.68
C ARG A 44 -2.81 0.59 -13.94
N VAL A 45 -3.65 0.39 -12.94
CA VAL A 45 -4.98 -0.16 -13.10
C VAL A 45 -5.69 0.92 -13.89
N ALA A 46 -5.66 0.77 -15.22
CA ALA A 46 -6.53 1.51 -16.10
C ALA A 46 -7.93 1.25 -15.56
N LYS A 47 -8.52 2.27 -14.94
CA LYS A 47 -9.88 2.25 -14.44
C LYS A 47 -10.72 1.70 -15.58
N HIS A 48 -11.20 0.47 -15.42
CA HIS A 48 -11.99 -0.23 -16.42
C HIS A 48 -13.29 0.57 -16.58
N ARG A 49 -13.25 1.59 -17.43
CA ARG A 49 -14.36 2.48 -17.70
C ARG A 49 -15.37 1.62 -18.44
N ASN A 50 -16.35 1.13 -17.67
CA ASN A 50 -17.40 0.17 -18.02
C ASN A 50 -17.61 0.00 -19.52
N ILE A 51 -16.89 -0.93 -20.13
CA ILE A 51 -17.08 -1.28 -21.54
C ILE A 51 -18.54 -1.65 -21.85
N PHE A 52 -19.23 -2.21 -20.85
CA PHE A 52 -20.66 -2.49 -20.88
C PHE A 52 -21.55 -1.26 -21.16
N THR A 53 -21.18 -0.06 -20.70
CA THR A 53 -21.98 1.15 -20.99
C THR A 53 -21.87 1.55 -22.44
N ILE A 54 -20.71 1.36 -23.07
CA ILE A 54 -20.50 1.71 -24.48
C ILE A 54 -21.31 0.76 -25.36
N PHE A 55 -21.27 -0.55 -25.09
CA PHE A 55 -22.08 -1.53 -25.82
C PHE A 55 -23.58 -1.25 -25.72
N PHE A 56 -24.08 -0.89 -24.53
CA PHE A 56 -25.50 -0.59 -24.32
C PHE A 56 -25.96 0.64 -25.12
N ILE A 57 -25.14 1.70 -25.15
CA ILE A 57 -25.44 2.92 -25.93
C ILE A 57 -25.49 2.62 -27.43
N ILE A 58 -24.53 1.84 -27.95
CA ILE A 58 -24.48 1.49 -29.37
C ILE A 58 -25.73 0.69 -29.77
N LEU A 59 -26.11 -0.31 -28.96
CA LEU A 59 -27.31 -1.11 -29.19
C LEU A 59 -28.58 -0.24 -29.22
N LEU A 60 -28.70 0.71 -28.28
CA LEU A 60 -29.84 1.63 -28.21
C LEU A 60 -29.94 2.51 -29.47
N LEU A 61 -28.82 3.05 -29.96
CA LEU A 61 -28.79 3.89 -31.15
C LEU A 61 -29.19 3.13 -32.41
N ILE A 62 -28.72 1.88 -32.56
CA ILE A 62 -29.11 1.01 -33.66
C ILE A 62 -30.61 0.75 -33.63
N LEU A 63 -31.17 0.41 -32.47
CA LEU A 63 -32.60 0.15 -32.31
C LEU A 63 -33.45 1.39 -32.64
N LEU A 64 -33.04 2.57 -32.17
CA LEU A 64 -33.69 3.84 -32.53
C LEU A 64 -33.66 4.09 -34.03
N TRP A 65 -32.54 3.82 -34.70
CA TRP A 65 -32.44 3.95 -36.16
C TRP A 65 -33.41 3.02 -36.88
N TYR A 66 -33.53 1.76 -36.44
CA TYR A 66 -34.51 0.81 -36.98
C TYR A 66 -35.96 1.23 -36.76
N LEU A 67 -36.27 1.86 -35.63
CA LEU A 67 -37.63 2.34 -35.35
C LEU A 67 -37.98 3.62 -36.11
N LEU A 68 -36.99 4.41 -36.50
CA LEU A 68 -37.17 5.68 -37.22
C LEU A 68 -37.02 5.53 -38.74
N LYS A 69 -36.69 4.33 -39.22
CA LYS A 69 -36.52 3.97 -40.62
C LYS A 69 -37.79 3.34 -41.17
#